data_AF-A0A2J8WGK7-F1
#
_entry.id   AF-A0A2J8WGK7-F1
#
_cell.length_a   1.000
_cell.length_b   1.000
_cell.length_c   1.000
_cell.angle_alpha   90.00
_cell.angle_beta   90.00
_cell.angle_gamma   90.00
#
_symmetry.space_group_name_H-M   'P 1'
#
loop_
_entity.id
_entity.type
_entity.pdbx_description
1 polymer ?
#
loop_
_entity_poly.entity_id
_entity_poly.type
_entity_poly.pdbx_seq_one_letter_code
_entity_poly.pdbx_strand_id
1 'polypeptide(L)' 'MMAVEQMPKKDWYSILGADPSANISDLKQKYQKLILMYLFLYVI' A
#
# COMPACT_ATOMS: atom_id res chain seq x y z
N MET A 1 -5.46 29.11 4.06
CA MET A 1 -5.77 27.98 3.16
C MET A 1 -4.45 27.54 2.54
N MET A 2 -3.92 26.38 2.92
CA MET A 2 -2.72 25.84 2.26
C MET A 2 -3.18 24.82 1.24
N ALA A 3 -2.91 25.11 -0.04
CA ALA A 3 -2.97 24.13 -1.10
C ALA A 3 -1.86 23.11 -0.85
N VAL A 4 -2.25 21.94 -0.36
CA VAL A 4 -1.41 20.74 -0.48
C VAL A 4 -1.30 20.49 -1.97
N GLU A 5 -0.22 20.98 -2.57
CA GLU A 5 0.23 20.52 -3.88
C GLU A 5 0.41 19.02 -3.76
N GLN A 6 -0.66 18.29 -4.09
CA GLN A 6 -0.65 16.85 -4.13
C GLN A 6 0.30 16.51 -5.28
N MET A 7 1.57 16.28 -4.93
CA MET A 7 2.50 15.44 -5.70
C MET A 7 1.65 14.37 -6.37
N PRO A 8 1.81 14.07 -7.67
CA PRO A 8 0.97 13.09 -8.34
C PRO A 8 1.01 11.84 -7.50
N LYS A 9 -0.05 11.64 -6.70
CA LYS A 9 -0.11 10.61 -5.68
C LYS A 9 -0.34 9.39 -6.52
N LYS A 10 0.76 8.80 -7.02
CA LYS A 10 0.74 7.41 -7.43
C LYS A 10 0.32 6.73 -6.16
N ASP A 11 -0.95 6.40 -6.12
CA ASP A 11 -1.72 6.25 -4.91
C ASP A 11 -1.29 4.91 -4.35
N TRP A 12 -0.12 4.89 -3.68
CA TRP A 12 0.54 3.68 -3.21
C TRP A 12 -0.40 2.95 -2.27
N TYR A 13 -1.21 3.71 -1.53
CA TYR A 13 -2.35 3.23 -0.77
C TYR A 13 -3.39 2.53 -1.65
N SER A 14 -3.86 3.14 -2.75
CA SER A 14 -4.70 2.44 -3.73
C SER A 14 -4.05 1.21 -4.39
N ILE A 15 -2.76 1.26 -4.71
CA ILE A 15 -2.01 0.12 -5.28
C ILE A 15 -1.95 -1.04 -4.27
N LEU A 16 -1.82 -0.70 -2.98
CA LEU A 16 -1.80 -1.65 -1.88
C LEU A 16 -3.20 -1.99 -1.36
N GLY A 17 -4.27 -1.42 -1.93
CA GLY A 17 -5.65 -1.57 -1.47
C GLY A 17 -5.86 -1.11 -0.02
N ALA A 18 -5.06 -0.18 0.46
CA ALA A 18 -5.10 0.34 1.83
C ALA A 18 -5.68 1.76 1.87
N ASP A 19 -6.30 2.11 3.00
CA ASP A 19 -6.80 3.45 3.22
C ASP A 19 -5.63 4.44 3.42
N PRO A 20 -5.68 5.66 2.86
CA PRO A 20 -4.64 6.66 3.07
C PRO A 20 -4.50 7.13 4.53
N SER A 21 -5.47 6.80 5.39
CA SER A 21 -5.44 7.03 6.85
C SER A 21 -4.92 5.82 7.63
N ALA A 22 -4.59 4.71 6.96
CA ALA A 22 -4.11 3.51 7.60
C ALA A 22 -2.71 3.73 8.19
N ASN A 23 -2.49 3.22 9.40
CA ASN A 23 -1.18 3.27 10.04
C ASN A 23 -0.19 2.40 9.26
N ILE A 24 1.08 2.82 9.22
CA ILE A 24 2.17 2.14 8.50
C ILE A 24 2.31 0.68 8.93
N SER A 25 2.00 0.36 10.20
CA SER A 25 2.00 -1.01 10.72
C SER A 25 0.93 -1.90 10.06
N ASP A 26 -0.28 -1.38 9.81
CA ASP A 26 -1.36 -2.11 9.14
C ASP A 26 -1.00 -2.34 7.66
N LEU A 27 -0.42 -1.32 7.03
CA LEU A 27 0.07 -1.41 5.64
C LEU A 27 1.17 -2.47 5.52
N LYS A 28 2.13 -2.48 6.43
CA LYS A 28 3.22 -3.46 6.45
C LYS A 28 2.68 -4.88 6.59
N GLN A 29 1.71 -5.09 7.47
CA GLN A 29 1.12 -6.42 7.68
C GLN A 29 0.34 -6.89 6.44
N LYS A 30 -0.46 -6.02 5.82
CA LYS A 30 -1.15 -6.31 4.56
C LYS A 30 -0.17 -6.63 3.43
N TYR A 31 0.89 -5.84 3.31
CA TYR A 31 1.92 -6.05 2.31
C TYR A 31 2.69 -7.35 2.52
N GLN A 32 3.05 -7.69 3.76
CA GLN A 32 3.69 -8.98 4.08
C GLN A 32 2.81 -10.17 3.67
N LYS A 33 1.50 -10.10 3.92
CA LYS A 33 0.55 -11.14 3.51
C LYS A 33 0.43 -11.22 1.99
N LEU A 34 0.34 -10.08 1.30
CA LEU A 34 0.28 -10.02 -0.16
C LEU A 34 1.56 -10.58 -0.79
N ILE A 35 2.74 -10.16 -0.35
CA ILE A 35 4.01 -10.73 -0.82
C ILE A 35 4.04 -12.22 -0.57
N LEU A 36 3.64 -12.70 0.61
CA LEU A 36 3.64 -14.12 0.89
C LEU A 36 2.75 -14.88 -0.10
N MET A 37 1.57 -14.38 -0.43
CA MET A 37 0.68 -15.02 -1.41
C MET A 37 1.21 -14.95 -2.84
N TYR A 38 1.64 -13.77 -3.30
CA TYR A 38 2.13 -13.57 -4.66
C TYR A 38 3.47 -14.26 -4.91
N LEU A 39 4.41 -14.18 -3.96
CA LEU A 39 5.70 -14.84 -4.05
C LEU A 39 5.54 -16.36 -3.98
N PHE A 40 4.64 -16.86 -3.14
CA PHE A 40 4.33 -18.30 -3.08
C PHE A 40 3.73 -18.81 -4.39
N LEU A 41 2.85 -18.04 -5.03
CA LEU A 41 2.26 -18.41 -6.32
C LEU A 41 3.26 -18.32 -7.49
N TYR A 42 4.24 -17.41 -7.43
CA TYR A 42 5.23 -17.21 -8.49
C TYR A 42 6.46 -18.15 -8.36
N VAL A 43 6.71 -18.71 -7.18
CA VAL A 43 7.86 -19.60 -6.89
C VAL A 43 7.56 -21.09 -7.15
N ILE A 44 6.29 -21.46 -7.28
CA ILE A 44 5.82 -22.81 -7.62
C ILE A 44 5.54 -22.89 -9.12
#